data_AF-A0A2A3VNZ1-F1
#
_entry.id   AF-A0A2A3VNZ1-F1
#
_cell.length_a   1.000
_cell.length_b   1.000
_cell.length_c   1.000
_cell.angle_alpha   90.00
_cell.angle_beta   90.00
_cell.angle_gamma   90.00
#
_symmetry.space_group_name_H-M   'P 1'
#
loop_
_entity.id
_entity.type
_entity.pdbx_description
1 polymer ?
#
loop_
_entity_poly.entity_id
_entity_poly.type
_entity_poly.pdbx_seq_one_letter_code
_entity_poly.pdbx_strand_id
1 'polypeptide(L)'
;MAGDLDWALLAQYGLRTGSAELRPQRRAYSLGATVAGETATGRGFSVFSGYARDDTGRGWQLAPSLEWHAGDAFGSYVEAVLGSGNERGLRAGGGMTWQPRSTVQLDVSLLRGIGGDAPDWTGGVGLSVGLR
;
A
#
# COMPACT_ATOMS: atom_id res chain seq x y z
N MET A 1 24.35 -5.34 14.31
CA MET A 1 23.17 -6.18 14.58
C MET A 1 22.23 -5.96 13.40
N ALA A 2 21.81 -7.03 12.73
CA ALA A 2 20.79 -6.93 11.68
C ALA A 2 19.45 -6.64 12.37
N GLY A 3 18.70 -5.63 11.90
CA GLY A 3 17.34 -5.39 12.40
C GLY A 3 16.44 -6.57 12.10
N ASP A 4 15.36 -6.71 12.86
CA ASP A 4 14.35 -7.74 12.61
C ASP A 4 13.75 -7.55 11.22
N LEU A 5 13.63 -8.67 10.49
CA LEU A 5 13.08 -8.71 9.14
C LEU A 5 11.82 -9.56 9.18
N ASP A 6 10.70 -8.93 8.83
CA ASP A 6 9.39 -9.54 8.76
C ASP A 6 8.97 -9.71 7.31
N TRP A 7 8.16 -10.72 7.06
CA TRP A 7 7.57 -10.94 5.75
C TRP A 7 6.12 -11.40 5.87
N ALA A 8 5.33 -11.07 4.86
CA ALA A 8 3.93 -11.45 4.77
C ALA A 8 3.56 -11.84 3.34
N LEU A 9 2.59 -12.74 3.21
CA LEU A 9 1.96 -13.11 1.94
C LEU A 9 0.45 -12.99 2.08
N LEU A 10 -0.20 -12.35 1.11
CA LEU A 10 -1.65 -12.18 1.08
C LEU A 10 -2.19 -12.57 -0.29
N ALA A 11 -3.10 -13.54 -0.31
CA ALA A 11 -3.92 -13.84 -1.47
C ALA A 11 -5.33 -13.29 -1.23
N GLN A 12 -5.90 -12.61 -2.23
CA GLN A 12 -7.28 -12.12 -2.16
C GLN A 12 -8.08 -12.56 -3.37
N TYR A 13 -9.35 -12.83 -3.13
CA TYR A 13 -10.33 -13.13 -4.17
C TYR A 13 -11.60 -12.30 -3.94
N GLY A 14 -11.97 -11.50 -4.94
CA GLY A 14 -13.17 -10.68 -4.92
C GLY A 14 -14.39 -11.43 -5.42
N LEU A 15 -15.39 -11.62 -4.55
CA LEU A 15 -16.70 -12.17 -4.91
C LEU A 15 -17.67 -11.06 -5.35
N ARG A 16 -18.51 -11.38 -6.33
CA ARG A 16 -19.55 -10.48 -6.85
C ARG A 16 -20.86 -10.64 -6.08
N THR A 17 -20.85 -10.35 -4.78
CA THR A 17 -22.04 -10.51 -3.91
C THR A 17 -22.74 -9.20 -3.58
N GLY A 18 -22.11 -8.04 -3.82
CA GLY A 18 -22.71 -6.72 -3.61
C GLY A 18 -23.69 -6.28 -4.72
N SER A 19 -24.38 -5.17 -4.49
CA SER A 19 -25.27 -4.51 -5.46
C SER A 19 -24.52 -4.16 -6.75
N ALA A 20 -25.14 -4.45 -7.90
CA ALA A 20 -24.49 -4.33 -9.20
C ALA A 20 -24.01 -2.90 -9.53
N GLU A 21 -24.67 -1.87 -8.97
CA GLU A 21 -24.38 -0.45 -9.20
C GLU A 21 -23.15 0.05 -8.43
N LEU A 22 -22.80 -0.59 -7.30
CA LEU A 22 -21.73 -0.14 -6.39
C LEU A 22 -20.49 -1.03 -6.44
N ARG A 23 -20.62 -2.24 -7.01
CA ARG A 23 -19.51 -3.18 -7.09
C ARG A 23 -18.70 -3.01 -8.38
N PRO A 24 -17.40 -3.32 -8.34
CA PRO A 24 -16.65 -3.61 -9.56
C PRO A 24 -17.35 -4.73 -10.35
N GLN A 25 -17.58 -4.54 -11.66
CA GLN A 25 -18.22 -5.57 -12.49
C GLN A 25 -17.33 -6.78 -12.76
N ARG A 26 -16.10 -6.78 -12.22
CA ARG A 26 -15.02 -7.69 -12.60
C ARG A 26 -14.63 -8.61 -11.44
N ARG A 27 -14.33 -9.87 -11.74
CA ARG A 27 -13.66 -10.74 -10.77
C ARG A 27 -12.22 -10.26 -10.61
N ALA A 28 -11.74 -10.13 -9.39
CA ALA A 28 -10.37 -9.71 -9.11
C ALA A 28 -9.67 -10.78 -8.26
N TYR A 29 -8.48 -11.15 -8.68
CA TYR A 29 -7.58 -12.04 -7.95
C TYR A 29 -6.28 -11.26 -7.73
N SER A 30 -5.77 -11.28 -6.50
CA SER A 30 -4.46 -10.72 -6.20
C SER A 30 -3.63 -11.67 -5.35
N LEU A 31 -2.31 -11.59 -5.56
CA LEU A 31 -1.31 -12.19 -4.69
C LEU A 31 -0.26 -11.11 -4.43
N GLY A 32 -0.02 -10.81 -3.15
CA GLY A 32 0.95 -9.83 -2.71
C GLY A 32 1.90 -10.41 -1.69
N ALA A 33 3.15 -9.98 -1.74
CA ALA A 33 4.18 -10.28 -0.75
C ALA A 33 4.80 -8.98 -0.25
N THR A 34 5.10 -8.91 1.04
CA THR A 34 5.83 -7.80 1.64
C THR A 34 7.03 -8.35 2.39
N VAL A 35 8.16 -7.65 2.29
CA VAL A 35 9.28 -7.78 3.24
C VAL A 35 9.47 -6.42 3.88
N ALA A 36 9.61 -6.38 5.20
CA ALA A 36 9.79 -5.16 5.97
C ALA A 36 10.83 -5.36 7.08
N GLY A 37 11.37 -4.26 7.59
CA GLY A 37 12.28 -4.28 8.72
C GLY A 37 12.75 -2.89 9.10
N GLU A 38 13.76 -2.84 9.98
CA GLU A 38 14.33 -1.59 10.48
C GLU A 38 15.83 -1.50 10.19
N THR A 39 16.30 -0.31 9.81
CA THR A 39 17.73 -0.03 9.66
C THR A 39 18.40 0.14 11.03
N ALA A 40 19.73 0.04 11.07
CA ALA A 40 20.49 0.34 12.29
C ALA A 40 20.35 1.80 12.79
N THR A 41 19.78 2.69 11.97
CA THR A 41 19.51 4.10 12.33
C THR A 41 18.08 4.33 12.79
N GLY A 42 17.29 3.27 12.99
CA GLY A 42 15.91 3.36 13.46
C GLY A 42 14.88 3.71 12.38
N ARG A 43 15.23 3.55 11.10
CA ARG A 43 14.30 3.83 9.99
C ARG A 43 13.63 2.55 9.53
N GLY A 44 12.31 2.58 9.39
CA GLY A 44 11.58 1.47 8.79
C GLY A 44 11.82 1.44 7.28
N PHE A 45 11.80 0.24 6.71
CA PHE A 45 11.75 0.05 5.27
C PHE A 45 10.81 -1.09 4.94
N SER A 46 10.16 -1.02 3.78
CA SER A 46 9.43 -2.15 3.24
C SER A 46 9.56 -2.23 1.73
N VAL A 47 9.35 -3.43 1.20
CA VAL A 47 9.18 -3.66 -0.23
C VAL A 47 7.97 -4.57 -0.41
N PHE A 48 6.92 -4.02 -1.02
CA PHE A 48 5.77 -4.77 -1.47
C PHE A 48 5.94 -5.17 -2.94
N SER A 49 5.57 -6.40 -3.28
CA SER A 49 5.35 -6.82 -4.66
C SER A 49 4.00 -7.51 -4.79
N GLY A 50 3.22 -7.13 -5.78
CA GLY A 50 1.89 -7.67 -6.00
C GLY A 50 1.63 -7.98 -7.45
N TYR A 51 0.83 -9.02 -7.69
CA TYR A 51 0.23 -9.32 -8.97
C TYR A 51 -1.29 -9.27 -8.83
N ALA A 52 -1.96 -8.62 -9.76
CA ALA A 52 -3.40 -8.56 -9.83
C ALA A 52 -3.89 -8.95 -11.23
N ARG A 53 -5.03 -9.64 -11.28
CA ARG A 53 -5.72 -9.97 -12.52
C ARG A 53 -7.21 -9.73 -12.37
N ASP A 54 -7.79 -9.10 -13.39
CA ASP A 54 -9.23 -8.98 -13.55
C ASP A 54 -9.71 -9.49 -14.92
N ASP A 55 -10.99 -9.29 -15.22
CA ASP A 55 -11.60 -9.73 -16.47
C ASP A 55 -11.07 -8.99 -17.72
N THR A 56 -10.35 -7.88 -17.55
CA THR A 56 -9.82 -7.06 -18.67
C THR A 56 -8.32 -7.14 -18.85
N GLY A 57 -7.60 -7.64 -17.85
CA GLY A 57 -6.16 -7.73 -17.94
C GLY A 57 -5.50 -8.15 -16.64
N ARG A 58 -4.19 -7.98 -16.62
CA ARG A 58 -3.33 -8.30 -15.49
C ARG A 58 -2.25 -7.26 -15.34
N GLY A 59 -1.71 -7.14 -14.15
CA GLY A 59 -0.61 -6.25 -13.85
C GLY A 59 0.17 -6.77 -12.66
N TRP A 60 1.39 -6.27 -12.53
CA TRP A 60 2.14 -6.39 -11.30
C TRP A 60 2.59 -5.01 -10.85
N GLN A 61 2.89 -4.88 -9.56
CA GLN A 61 3.48 -3.70 -8.97
C GLN A 61 4.62 -4.07 -8.02
N LEU A 62 5.57 -3.16 -7.90
CA LEU A 62 6.66 -3.17 -6.93
C LEU A 62 6.68 -1.81 -6.25
N ALA A 63 6.62 -1.82 -4.92
CA ALA A 63 6.51 -0.62 -4.10
C ALA A 63 7.48 -0.65 -2.92
N PRO A 64 8.70 -0.11 -3.07
CA PRO A 64 9.56 0.20 -1.93
C PRO A 64 9.04 1.41 -1.14
N SER A 65 9.14 1.34 0.19
CA SER A 65 8.89 2.44 1.13
C SER A 65 10.04 2.64 2.12
N LEU A 66 10.17 3.88 2.61
CA LEU A 66 10.98 4.24 3.76
C LEU A 66 10.11 4.97 4.77
N GLU A 67 10.29 4.65 6.05
CA GLU A 67 9.38 5.03 7.12
C GLU A 67 10.13 5.69 8.28
N TRP A 68 9.49 6.68 8.89
CA TRP A 68 9.94 7.38 10.07
C TRP A 68 8.84 7.40 11.12
N HIS A 69 9.23 7.22 12.39
CA HIS A 69 8.33 7.24 13.52
C HIS A 69 8.77 8.34 14.50
N ALA A 70 7.80 9.09 15.01
CA ALA A 70 8.00 10.14 16.01
C ALA A 70 7.18 9.79 17.26
N GLY A 71 7.83 9.07 18.18
CA GLY A 71 7.16 8.45 19.31
C GLY A 71 6.15 7.39 18.86
N ASP A 72 5.15 7.13 19.70
CA ASP A 72 4.15 6.08 19.43
C ASP A 72 2.95 6.57 18.60
N ALA A 73 2.84 7.89 18.39
CA ALA A 73 1.61 8.49 17.87
C ALA A 73 1.71 8.94 16.40
N PHE A 74 2.90 9.13 15.84
CA PHE A 74 3.06 9.67 14.49
C PHE A 74 4.02 8.84 13.66
N GLY A 75 3.60 8.51 12.45
CA GLY A 75 4.44 7.91 11.41
C GLY A 75 4.38 8.73 10.14
N SER A 76 5.45 8.66 9.35
CA SER A 76 5.45 9.16 7.98
C SER A 76 6.26 8.25 7.09
N TYR A 77 5.97 8.28 5.80
CA TYR A 77 6.67 7.46 4.85
C TYR A 77 6.79 8.13 3.50
N VAL A 78 7.76 7.68 2.72
CA VAL A 78 7.85 7.94 1.29
C VAL A 78 7.85 6.63 0.54
N GLU A 79 7.24 6.63 -0.63
CA GLU A 79 7.12 5.43 -1.47
C GLU A 79 7.32 5.77 -2.95
N ALA A 80 7.74 4.76 -3.70
CA ALA A 80 7.66 4.74 -5.15
C ALA A 80 6.96 3.47 -5.59
N VAL A 81 6.06 3.56 -6.57
CA VAL A 81 5.29 2.41 -7.08
C VAL A 81 5.53 2.31 -8.58
N LEU A 82 6.18 1.23 -8.98
CA LEU A 82 6.33 0.84 -10.38
C LEU A 82 5.31 -0.25 -10.69
N GLY A 83 4.56 -0.09 -11.78
CA GLY A 83 3.63 -1.12 -12.21
C GLY A 83 3.61 -1.37 -13.71
N SER A 84 2.97 -2.47 -14.09
CA SER A 84 2.82 -2.92 -15.48
C SER A 84 1.39 -3.38 -15.79
N GLY A 85 1.08 -3.52 -17.08
CA GLY A 85 -0.24 -3.95 -17.53
C GLY A 85 -1.33 -3.01 -17.04
N ASN A 86 -2.32 -3.54 -16.33
CA ASN A 86 -3.40 -2.71 -15.77
C ASN A 86 -2.93 -1.75 -14.65
N GLU A 87 -1.75 -1.99 -14.08
CA GLU A 87 -1.12 -1.14 -13.05
C GLU A 87 -0.02 -0.24 -13.66
N ARG A 88 0.03 -0.11 -14.99
CA ARG A 88 1.17 0.50 -15.69
C ARG A 88 1.42 1.95 -15.28
N GLY A 89 2.67 2.22 -14.90
CA GLY A 89 3.14 3.57 -14.64
C GLY A 89 4.13 3.61 -13.49
N LEU A 90 4.66 4.81 -13.25
CA LEU A 90 5.48 5.12 -12.10
C LEU A 90 4.82 6.23 -11.30
N ARG A 91 4.63 5.98 -10.01
CA ARG A 91 4.14 6.95 -9.03
C ARG A 91 5.16 7.10 -7.91
N ALA A 92 5.28 8.26 -7.31
CA ALA A 92 5.97 8.41 -6.03
C ALA A 92 5.29 9.45 -5.16
N GLY A 93 5.49 9.34 -3.86
CA GLY A 93 4.89 10.24 -2.90
C GLY A 93 5.15 9.74 -1.50
N GLY A 94 4.15 9.91 -0.65
CA GLY A 94 4.24 9.49 0.74
C GLY A 94 2.95 9.73 1.47
N GLY A 95 3.02 9.47 2.78
CA GLY A 95 1.88 9.63 3.66
C GLY A 95 2.29 9.85 5.09
N MET A 96 1.28 10.06 5.91
CA MET A 96 1.41 10.25 7.34
C MET A 96 0.34 9.43 8.05
N THR A 97 0.71 8.90 9.21
CA THR A 97 -0.19 8.21 10.13
C THR A 97 -0.21 8.95 11.46
N TRP A 98 -1.38 9.01 12.07
CA TRP A 98 -1.59 9.56 13.40
C TRP A 98 -2.43 8.61 14.25
N GLN A 99 -1.90 8.22 15.39
CA GLN A 99 -2.53 7.34 16.36
C GLN A 99 -2.87 8.12 17.64
N PRO A 100 -4.00 8.86 17.68
CA PRO A 100 -4.41 9.63 18.87
C PRO A 100 -4.70 8.77 20.09
N ARG A 101 -5.01 7.49 19.88
CA ARG A 101 -5.25 6.48 20.91
C ARG A 101 -4.71 5.16 20.41
N SER A 102 -4.31 4.26 21.30
CA SER A 102 -3.75 2.94 20.94
C SER A 102 -4.70 2.05 20.11
N THR A 103 -5.98 2.38 20.01
CA THR A 103 -6.98 1.64 19.22
C THR A 103 -7.47 2.39 17.98
N VAL A 104 -6.98 3.60 17.70
CA VAL A 104 -7.47 4.44 16.59
C VAL A 104 -6.28 4.99 15.81
N GLN A 105 -6.24 4.73 14.51
CA GLN A 105 -5.26 5.30 13.60
C GLN A 105 -5.96 6.00 12.44
N LEU A 106 -5.47 7.19 12.10
CA LEU A 106 -5.81 7.96 10.91
C LEU A 106 -4.61 7.98 9.97
N ASP A 107 -4.85 7.89 8.68
CA ASP A 107 -3.81 7.97 7.67
C ASP A 107 -4.22 8.85 6.49
N VAL A 108 -3.22 9.47 5.87
CA VAL A 108 -3.37 10.24 4.64
C VAL A 108 -2.19 9.95 3.73
N SER A 109 -2.44 9.84 2.43
CA SER A 109 -1.41 9.63 1.42
C SER A 109 -1.65 10.49 0.19
N LEU A 110 -0.54 10.87 -0.47
CA LEU A 110 -0.56 11.56 -1.74
C LEU A 110 0.65 11.15 -2.58
N LEU A 111 0.38 10.69 -3.80
CA LEU A 111 1.35 10.27 -4.79
C LEU A 111 1.14 11.03 -6.09
N ARG A 112 2.25 11.43 -6.71
CA ARG A 112 2.31 12.06 -8.03
C ARG A 112 2.63 10.99 -9.08
N GLY A 113 1.94 11.03 -10.22
CA GLY A 113 2.36 10.31 -11.42
C GLY A 113 3.63 10.93 -12.00
N ILE A 114 4.68 10.11 -12.15
CA ILE A 114 5.98 10.53 -12.68
C ILE A 114 6.12 10.14 -14.16
N GLY A 115 5.52 9.02 -14.56
CA GLY A 115 5.58 8.59 -15.96
C GLY A 115 4.74 7.35 -16.27
N GLY A 116 4.75 6.98 -17.54
CA GLY A 116 3.86 5.96 -18.10
C GLY A 116 2.40 6.43 -18.07
N ASP A 117 1.49 5.49 -17.86
CA ASP A 117 0.05 5.72 -17.87
C ASP A 117 -0.50 6.04 -16.44
N ALA A 118 0.39 6.48 -15.53
CA ALA A 118 0.04 6.79 -14.15
C ALA A 118 -0.87 8.03 -14.06
N PRO A 119 -1.91 8.03 -13.19
CA PRO A 119 -2.68 9.23 -12.89
C PRO A 119 -1.80 10.36 -12.36
N ASP A 120 -2.13 11.60 -12.71
CA ASP A 120 -1.43 12.79 -12.27
C ASP A 120 -1.24 12.85 -10.75
N TRP A 121 -2.32 12.63 -10.00
CA TRP A 121 -2.33 12.57 -8.55
C TRP A 121 -3.20 11.42 -8.09
N THR A 122 -2.74 10.67 -7.10
CA THR A 122 -3.50 9.64 -6.39
C THR A 122 -3.34 9.90 -4.90
N GLY A 123 -4.42 9.85 -4.13
CA GLY A 123 -4.34 10.02 -2.69
C GLY A 123 -5.44 9.27 -1.98
N GLY A 124 -5.30 9.15 -0.68
CA GLY A 124 -6.23 8.42 0.17
C GLY A 124 -6.28 9.00 1.56
N VAL A 125 -7.39 8.75 2.24
CA VAL A 125 -7.53 8.94 3.68
C VAL A 125 -8.09 7.66 4.29
N GLY A 126 -7.59 7.27 5.45
CA GLY A 126 -7.97 6.05 6.13
C GLY A 126 -8.25 6.27 7.61
N LEU A 127 -9.10 5.40 8.14
CA LEU A 127 -9.38 5.26 9.56
C LEU A 127 -9.38 3.77 9.89
N SER A 128 -8.53 3.38 10.83
CA SER A 128 -8.47 2.03 11.36
C SER A 128 -8.84 2.04 12.84
N VAL A 129 -9.69 1.10 13.26
CA VAL A 129 -10.12 0.95 14.66
C VAL A 129 -9.86 -0.48 15.11
N GLY A 130 -9.04 -0.64 16.15
CA GLY A 130 -8.80 -1.91 16.81
C GLY A 130 -9.94 -2.22 17.79
N LEU A 131 -10.63 -3.33 17.56
CA LEU A 131 -11.61 -3.88 18.50
C LEU A 131 -10.90 -4.81 19.47
N ARG A 132 -11.34 -4.79 20.73
CA ARG A 132 -10.91 -5.74 21.77
C ARG A 132 -12.02 -6.73 22.05
#